data_AF-A0A4S8PWB0-F1
#
_entry.id   AF-A0A4S8PWB0-F1
#
_cell.length_a   1.000
_cell.length_b   1.000
_cell.length_c   1.000
_cell.angle_alpha   90.00
_cell.angle_beta   90.00
_cell.angle_gamma   90.00
#
_symmetry.space_group_name_H-M   'P 1'
#
loop_
_entity.id
_entity.type
_entity.pdbx_description
1 polymer ?
#
loop_
_entity_poly.entity_id
_entity_poly.type
_entity_poly.pdbx_seq_one_letter_code
_entity_poly.pdbx_strand_id
1 'polypeptide(L)'
;MLRKFLALAGITALVTGCQTVKPAATPMEAYLNRHAAAEAIARNCPAYGGYGAVTAMRSDAESNLAKARALGATETDIQMARERMNGTLMNAVMLVGPLEACNSFVNQLAWAGTSTAVIGTKKAQ
;
A
#
# COMPACT_ATOMS: atom_id res chain seq x y z
N MET A 1 -39.03 -42.12 -16.63
CA MET A 1 -39.37 -40.73 -17.03
C MET A 1 -39.01 -39.82 -15.86
N LEU A 2 -37.84 -39.17 -15.87
CA LEU A 2 -37.44 -37.93 -16.55
C LEU A 2 -37.54 -36.71 -15.60
N ARG A 3 -36.36 -36.28 -15.14
CA ARG A 3 -35.88 -34.92 -14.83
C ARG A 3 -36.86 -33.90 -14.22
N LYS A 4 -36.54 -33.44 -13.01
CA LYS A 4 -36.66 -32.04 -12.58
C LYS A 4 -35.28 -31.60 -12.07
N PHE A 5 -34.37 -31.22 -12.97
CA PHE A 5 -34.08 -29.84 -13.41
C PHE A 5 -33.76 -28.86 -12.26
N LEU A 6 -32.45 -28.58 -12.19
CA LEU A 6 -31.83 -27.27 -11.95
C LEU A 6 -32.07 -26.62 -10.58
N ALA A 7 -31.25 -27.02 -9.61
CA ALA A 7 -30.81 -26.09 -8.58
C ALA A 7 -30.01 -24.96 -9.25
N LEU A 8 -30.64 -23.79 -9.40
CA LEU A 8 -29.96 -22.52 -9.57
C LEU A 8 -29.11 -22.26 -8.31
N ALA A 9 -27.89 -22.78 -8.28
CA ALA A 9 -26.87 -22.26 -7.39
C ALA A 9 -26.25 -21.05 -8.09
N GLY A 10 -26.73 -19.87 -7.70
CA GLY A 10 -26.22 -18.58 -8.15
C GLY A 10 -24.72 -18.50 -7.88
N ILE A 11 -23.92 -18.64 -8.94
CA ILE A 11 -22.56 -18.15 -8.98
C ILE A 11 -22.69 -16.70 -9.44
N THR A 12 -23.13 -15.84 -8.52
CA THR A 12 -22.78 -14.42 -8.58
C THR A 12 -21.29 -14.36 -8.35
N ALA A 13 -20.54 -14.48 -9.44
CA ALA A 13 -19.16 -14.07 -9.51
C ALA A 13 -19.12 -12.57 -9.18
N LEU A 14 -19.02 -12.27 -7.88
CA LEU A 14 -18.53 -11.01 -7.38
C LEU A 14 -17.11 -10.91 -7.91
N VAL A 15 -16.96 -10.30 -9.07
CA VAL A 15 -15.72 -9.68 -9.52
C VAL A 15 -15.50 -8.47 -8.62
N THR A 16 -15.30 -8.70 -7.33
CA THR A 16 -14.57 -7.76 -6.49
C THR A 16 -13.14 -7.85 -6.98
N GLY A 17 -12.76 -6.90 -7.84
CA GLY A 17 -11.36 -6.55 -8.07
C GLY A 17 -10.72 -6.04 -6.79
N CYS A 18 -10.67 -6.87 -5.75
CA CYS A 18 -9.72 -6.73 -4.67
C CYS A 18 -8.37 -7.11 -5.27
N GLN A 19 -7.74 -6.14 -5.93
CA GLN A 19 -6.28 -6.07 -5.97
C GLN A 19 -5.86 -5.99 -4.49
N THR A 20 -5.75 -7.16 -3.85
CA THR A 20 -5.37 -7.27 -2.46
C THR A 20 -3.92 -6.81 -2.38
N VAL A 21 -3.73 -5.54 -2.07
CA VAL A 21 -2.47 -5.06 -1.49
C VAL A 21 -2.27 -5.95 -0.28
N LYS A 22 -1.37 -6.94 -0.40
CA LYS A 22 -1.11 -7.91 0.66
C LYS A 22 -0.82 -7.10 1.93
N PRO A 23 -1.65 -7.22 2.99
CA PRO A 23 -1.38 -6.52 4.23
C PRO A 23 0.02 -6.87 4.69
N ALA A 24 0.75 -5.88 5.23
CA ALA A 24 2.09 -6.10 5.72
C ALA A 24 2.09 -7.30 6.69
N ALA A 25 2.95 -8.28 6.41
CA ALA A 25 3.01 -9.52 7.18
C ALA A 25 3.68 -9.31 8.53
N THR A 26 4.48 -8.25 8.68
CA THR A 26 5.19 -7.91 9.92
C THR A 26 5.14 -6.40 10.20
N PRO A 27 5.34 -5.98 11.48
CA PRO A 27 5.51 -4.57 11.81
C PRO A 27 6.65 -3.91 11.03
N MET A 28 7.77 -4.61 10.85
CA MET A 28 8.92 -4.14 10.08
C MET A 28 8.52 -3.83 8.64
N GLU A 29 7.83 -4.76 7.98
CA GLU A 29 7.35 -4.57 6.61
C GLU A 29 6.36 -3.41 6.50
N ALA A 30 5.52 -3.20 7.50
CA ALA A 30 4.58 -2.08 7.51
C ALA A 30 5.30 -0.73 7.57
N TYR A 31 6.31 -0.60 8.43
CA TYR A 31 7.14 0.60 8.51
C TYR A 31 7.96 0.81 7.23
N LEU A 32 8.53 -0.25 6.66
CA LEU A 32 9.23 -0.18 5.37
C LEU A 32 8.32 0.28 4.23
N ASN A 33 7.08 -0.21 4.18
CA ASN A 33 6.12 0.20 3.16
C ASN A 33 5.71 1.66 3.31
N ARG A 34 5.52 2.15 4.54
CA ARG A 34 5.23 3.58 4.76
C ARG A 34 6.40 4.46 4.34
N HIS A 35 7.62 4.09 4.75
CA HIS A 35 8.84 4.77 4.33
C HIS A 35 8.95 4.85 2.80
N ALA A 36 8.85 3.71 2.13
CA ALA A 36 8.97 3.61 0.69
C ALA A 36 7.83 4.30 -0.08
N ALA A 37 6.60 4.23 0.43
CA ALA A 37 5.46 4.91 -0.17
C ALA A 37 5.60 6.43 -0.10
N ALA A 38 5.99 6.96 1.07
CA ALA A 38 6.24 8.38 1.26
C ALA A 38 7.35 8.90 0.32
N GLU A 39 8.45 8.15 0.19
CA GLU A 39 9.51 8.48 -0.76
C GLU A 39 9.01 8.44 -2.22
N ALA A 40 8.24 7.41 -2.61
CA ALA A 40 7.73 7.27 -3.96
C ALA A 40 6.78 8.42 -4.34
N ILE A 41 5.87 8.79 -3.44
CA ILE A 41 4.95 9.92 -3.63
C ILE A 41 5.75 11.23 -3.75
N ALA A 42 6.65 11.50 -2.80
CA ALA A 42 7.42 12.74 -2.77
C ALA A 42 8.26 12.97 -4.04
N ARG A 43 8.69 11.89 -4.72
CA ARG A 43 9.49 11.95 -5.94
C ARG A 43 8.67 12.01 -7.23
N ASN A 44 7.57 11.26 -7.29
CA ASN A 44 6.85 11.04 -8.54
C ASN A 44 5.55 11.82 -8.66
N CYS A 45 4.97 12.24 -7.54
CA CYS A 45 3.74 13.00 -7.56
C CYS A 45 4.04 14.49 -7.65
N PRO A 46 3.44 15.24 -8.61
CA PRO A 46 3.59 16.69 -8.69
C PRO A 46 3.23 17.29 -7.32
N ALA A 47 3.93 18.33 -6.87
CA ALA A 47 3.97 18.79 -5.48
C ALA A 47 2.59 19.04 -4.83
N TYR A 48 1.89 17.98 -4.44
CA TYR A 48 0.61 18.01 -3.74
C TYR A 48 0.85 18.64 -2.37
N GLY A 49 0.49 19.91 -2.23
CA GLY A 49 0.70 20.72 -1.03
C GLY A 49 2.03 21.48 -0.94
N GLY A 50 2.83 21.52 -2.02
CA GLY A 50 4.08 22.29 -2.08
C GLY A 50 5.20 21.78 -1.18
N TYR A 51 6.20 22.62 -0.92
CA TYR A 51 7.42 22.27 -0.16
C TYR A 51 7.14 21.72 1.25
N GLY A 52 6.15 22.29 1.94
CA GLY A 52 5.78 21.87 3.30
C GLY A 52 5.26 20.44 3.35
N ALA A 53 4.39 20.05 2.40
CA ALA A 53 3.88 18.69 2.31
C ALA A 53 4.99 17.67 2.00
N VAL A 54 5.89 18.00 1.08
CA VAL A 54 7.05 17.15 0.75
C VAL A 54 7.96 16.99 1.97
N THR A 55 8.19 18.05 2.74
CA THR A 55 8.98 18.01 3.97
C THR A 55 8.33 17.11 5.02
N ALA A 56 7.01 17.21 5.20
CA ALA A 56 6.26 16.35 6.11
C ALA A 56 6.32 14.87 5.69
N MET A 57 6.15 14.56 4.39
CA MET A 57 6.29 13.21 3.87
C MET A 57 7.70 12.66 4.10
N ARG A 58 8.73 13.49 3.93
CA ARG A 58 10.12 13.09 4.19
C ARG A 58 10.36 12.80 5.67
N SER A 59 9.87 13.64 6.56
CA SER A 59 9.97 13.42 8.01
C SER A 59 9.25 12.13 8.44
N ASP A 60 8.07 11.85 7.89
CA ASP A 60 7.36 10.60 8.14
C ASP A 60 8.16 9.40 7.59
N ALA A 61 8.70 9.50 6.38
CA ALA A 61 9.53 8.47 5.79
C ALA A 61 10.75 8.13 6.67
N GLU A 62 11.45 9.14 7.19
CA GLU A 62 12.62 8.97 8.06
C GLU A 62 12.23 8.34 9.41
N SER A 63 11.10 8.74 10.02
CA SER A 63 10.62 8.13 11.27
C SER A 63 10.25 6.65 11.09
N ASN A 64 9.55 6.30 10.01
CA ASN A 64 9.20 4.91 9.74
C ASN A 64 10.45 4.07 9.43
N LEU A 65 11.44 4.63 8.73
CA LEU A 65 12.72 3.94 8.50
C LEU A 65 13.46 3.64 9.81
N ALA A 66 13.51 4.59 10.74
CA ALA A 66 14.13 4.39 12.04
C ALA A 66 13.45 3.25 12.82
N LYS A 67 12.11 3.19 12.80
CA LYS A 67 11.34 2.11 13.41
C LYS A 67 11.58 0.76 12.74
N ALA A 68 11.66 0.72 11.41
CA ALA A 68 11.98 -0.50 10.67
C ALA A 68 13.40 -1.01 11.02
N ARG A 69 14.40 -0.11 11.08
CA ARG A 69 15.78 -0.45 11.48
C ARG A 69 15.84 -0.98 12.91
N ALA A 70 15.08 -0.39 13.84
CA ALA A 70 14.97 -0.88 15.21
C ALA A 70 14.37 -2.30 15.30
N LEU A 71 13.65 -2.74 14.27
CA LEU A 71 13.10 -4.09 14.15
C LEU A 71 14.00 -5.05 13.35
N GLY A 72 15.19 -4.61 12.95
CA GLY A 72 16.18 -5.43 12.23
C GLY A 72 16.14 -5.31 10.71
N ALA A 73 15.47 -4.31 10.14
CA ALA A 73 15.46 -4.11 8.70
C ALA A 73 16.87 -3.88 8.14
N THR A 74 17.20 -4.62 7.08
CA THR A 74 18.46 -4.50 6.34
C THR A 74 18.33 -3.52 5.17
N GLU A 75 19.46 -3.12 4.57
CA GLU A 75 19.44 -2.32 3.34
C GLU A 75 18.74 -3.03 2.18
N THR A 76 18.84 -4.37 2.12
CA THR A 76 18.09 -5.18 1.15
C THR A 76 16.58 -5.03 1.35
N ASP A 77 16.10 -5.07 2.59
CA ASP A 77 14.67 -4.91 2.89
C ASP A 77 14.17 -3.51 2.51
N ILE A 78 14.99 -2.49 2.76
CA ILE A 78 14.69 -1.10 2.40
C ILE A 78 14.58 -0.96 0.87
N GLN A 79 15.52 -1.54 0.11
CA GLN A 79 15.44 -1.50 -1.35
C GLN A 79 14.26 -2.28 -1.92
N MET A 80 13.98 -3.48 -1.39
CA MET A 80 12.80 -4.24 -1.82
C MET A 80 11.50 -3.46 -1.57
N ALA A 81 11.40 -2.77 -0.42
CA ALA A 81 10.23 -1.95 -0.14
C ALA A 81 10.11 -0.76 -1.11
N ARG A 82 11.21 -0.08 -1.43
CA ARG A 82 11.25 1.00 -2.42
C ARG A 82 10.83 0.55 -3.81
N GLU A 83 11.39 -0.55 -4.29
CA GLU A 83 11.06 -1.12 -5.59
C GLU A 83 9.58 -1.51 -5.65
N ARG A 84 9.08 -2.19 -4.61
CA ARG A 84 7.67 -2.56 -4.51
C ARG A 84 6.75 -1.34 -4.53
N MET A 85 6.99 -0.35 -3.68
CA MET A 85 6.08 0.78 -3.57
C MET A 85 6.14 1.69 -4.79
N ASN A 86 7.33 1.89 -5.36
CA ASN A 86 7.47 2.62 -6.62
C ASN A 86 6.78 1.88 -7.77
N GLY A 87 6.96 0.56 -7.88
CA GLY A 87 6.26 -0.26 -8.88
C GLY A 87 4.75 -0.22 -8.70
N THR A 88 4.26 -0.28 -7.45
CA THR A 88 2.82 -0.18 -7.15
C THR A 88 2.27 1.19 -7.58
N LEU A 89 2.99 2.28 -7.29
CA LEU A 89 2.61 3.62 -7.73
C LEU A 89 2.60 3.73 -9.25
N MET A 90 3.67 3.31 -9.93
CA MET A 90 3.77 3.39 -11.40
C MET A 90 2.69 2.55 -12.09
N ASN A 91 2.37 1.37 -11.56
CA ASN A 91 1.27 0.56 -12.05
C ASN A 91 -0.08 1.29 -11.88
N ALA A 92 -0.31 1.92 -10.73
CA ALA A 92 -1.51 2.72 -10.53
C ALA A 92 -1.56 3.92 -11.50
N VAL A 93 -0.45 4.62 -11.70
CA VAL A 93 -0.34 5.72 -12.68
C VAL A 93 -0.71 5.24 -14.08
N MET A 94 -0.24 4.06 -14.50
CA MET A 94 -0.58 3.48 -15.80
C MET A 94 -2.05 3.11 -15.94
N LEU A 95 -2.69 2.69 -14.85
CA LEU A 95 -4.08 2.21 -14.86
C LEU A 95 -5.11 3.34 -14.74
N VAL A 96 -4.87 4.31 -13.86
CA VAL A 96 -5.86 5.36 -13.52
C VAL A 96 -5.37 6.78 -13.81
N GLY A 97 -4.15 6.93 -14.31
CA GLY A 97 -3.52 8.23 -14.56
C GLY A 97 -2.79 8.79 -13.33
N PRO A 98 -1.90 9.78 -13.54
CA PRO A 98 -1.00 10.29 -12.49
C PRO A 98 -1.73 11.02 -11.37
N LEU A 99 -2.75 11.83 -11.68
CA LEU A 99 -3.50 12.60 -10.69
C LEU A 99 -4.27 11.68 -9.72
N GLU A 100 -5.02 10.72 -10.27
CA GLU A 100 -5.84 9.79 -9.49
C GLU A 100 -4.97 8.87 -8.63
N ALA A 101 -3.88 8.34 -9.21
CA ALA A 101 -2.94 7.48 -8.50
C ALA A 101 -2.28 8.20 -7.32
N CYS A 102 -1.77 9.41 -7.55
CA CYS A 102 -1.12 10.19 -6.50
C CYS A 102 -2.10 10.59 -5.38
N ASN A 103 -3.32 11.02 -5.72
CA ASN A 103 -4.35 11.32 -4.72
C ASN A 103 -4.69 10.08 -3.88
N SER A 104 -4.86 8.92 -4.50
CA SER A 104 -5.15 7.67 -3.78
C SER A 104 -4.02 7.31 -2.81
N PHE A 105 -2.77 7.41 -3.24
CA PHE A 105 -1.60 7.08 -2.42
C PHE A 105 -1.38 8.08 -1.28
N VAL A 106 -1.50 9.38 -1.54
CA VAL A 106 -1.41 10.42 -0.49
C VAL A 106 -2.48 10.18 0.57
N ASN A 107 -3.72 9.91 0.16
CA ASN A 107 -4.80 9.63 1.11
C ASN A 107 -4.53 8.36 1.93
N GLN A 108 -4.10 7.27 1.28
CA GLN A 108 -3.73 6.04 1.99
C GLN A 108 -2.64 6.30 3.03
N LEU A 109 -1.61 7.07 2.68
CA LEU A 109 -0.51 7.39 3.58
C LEU A 109 -0.95 8.30 4.73
N ALA A 110 -1.78 9.31 4.46
CA ALA A 110 -2.29 10.23 5.47
C ALA A 110 -3.06 9.49 6.58
N TRP A 111 -3.95 8.55 6.21
CA TRP A 111 -4.71 7.75 7.15
C TRP A 111 -3.90 6.62 7.80
N ALA A 112 -2.90 6.10 7.07
CA ALA A 112 -1.93 5.19 7.63
C ALA A 112 -1.11 5.90 8.72
N GLY A 113 -0.56 7.09 8.49
CA GLY A 113 0.21 7.85 9.48
C GLY A 113 -0.54 8.09 10.81
N THR A 114 -1.87 8.24 10.76
CA THR A 114 -2.73 8.41 11.94
C THR A 114 -3.09 7.10 12.67
N SER A 115 -2.79 5.94 12.10
CA SER A 115 -3.13 4.63 12.65
C SER A 115 -1.87 3.77 12.88
N THR A 116 -1.88 2.98 13.96
CA THR A 116 -0.91 1.89 14.13
C THR A 116 -0.93 1.00 12.88
N ALA A 117 0.25 0.63 12.39
CA ALA A 117 0.40 -0.26 11.24
C ALA A 117 -0.60 -1.42 11.30
N VAL A 118 -1.48 -1.53 10.30
CA VAL A 118 -2.47 -2.60 10.22
C VAL A 118 -1.74 -3.87 9.82
N ILE A 119 -1.38 -4.68 10.82
CA ILE A 119 -0.81 -6.01 10.62
C ILE A 119 -1.98 -6.93 10.29
N GLY A 120 -1.91 -7.65 9.17
CA GLY A 120 -2.89 -8.68 8.87
C GLY A 120 -2.84 -9.76 9.94
N THR A 121 -3.80 -9.79 10.87
CA THR A 121 -3.95 -10.93 11.79
C THR A 121 -4.35 -12.14 10.95
N LYS A 122 -3.43 -13.08 10.71
CA LYS A 122 -3.82 -14.43 10.31
C LYS A 122 -4.74 -14.97 11.41
N LYS A 123 -6.05 -15.06 11.15
CA LYS A 123 -6.86 -16.05 11.87
C LYS A 123 -6.34 -17.39 11.39
N ALA A 124 -5.80 -18.19 12.32
CA ALA A 124 -5.56 -19.59 12.09
C ALA A 124 -6.90 -20.21 11.66
N GLN A 125 -6.96 -20.68 10.42
CA GLN A 125 -7.90 -21.71 9.98
C GLN A 125 -7.16 -23.03 10.07
#